data_AF-A0A096B201-F1
#
_entry.id   AF-A0A096B201-F1
#
_cell.length_a   1.000
_cell.length_b   1.000
_cell.length_c   1.000
_cell.angle_alpha   90.00
_cell.angle_beta   90.00
_cell.angle_gamma   90.00
#
_symmetry.space_group_name_H-M   'P 1'
#
loop_
_entity.id
_entity.type
_entity.pdbx_description
1 polymer ?
#
loop_
_entity_poly.entity_id
_entity_poly.type
_entity_poly.pdbx_seq_one_letter_code
_entity_poly.pdbx_strand_id
1 'polypeptide(L)'
;MLNLTWIKNHDHVSYCKENEVLPRLARELGIADLAQQVEEFRTHPTAEGVNLKGKKRTTLKLFIPNLTFPEPVEMGENVWIYMGELCPAYCLFTPWEETKEN
;
A
#
# COMPACT_ATOMS: atom_id res chain seq x y z
N MET A 1 -8.72 5.92 11.87
CA MET A 1 -9.52 4.88 11.20
C MET A 1 -9.46 5.18 9.71
N LEU A 2 -9.37 4.19 8.82
CA LEU A 2 -9.31 4.45 7.37
C LEU A 2 -10.65 5.04 6.90
N ASN A 3 -10.62 6.10 6.08
CA ASN A 3 -11.81 6.78 5.58
C ASN A 3 -11.95 6.54 4.07
N LEU A 4 -13.07 5.96 3.65
CA LEU A 4 -13.34 5.62 2.25
C LEU A 4 -13.36 6.85 1.33
N THR A 5 -14.03 7.93 1.75
CA THR A 5 -14.10 9.18 0.98
C THR A 5 -12.71 9.77 0.80
N TRP A 6 -11.86 9.68 1.82
CA TRP A 6 -10.47 10.15 1.75
C TRP A 6 -9.64 9.30 0.78
N ILE A 7 -9.78 7.97 0.81
CA ILE A 7 -9.06 7.02 -0.07
C ILE A 7 -9.52 7.13 -1.53
N LYS A 8 -10.79 7.44 -1.77
CA LYS A 8 -11.31 7.69 -3.13
C LYS A 8 -10.82 9.01 -3.74
N ASN A 9 -10.24 9.91 -2.95
CA ASN A 9 -9.67 11.15 -3.48
C ASN A 9 -8.28 10.91 -4.07
N HIS A 10 -8.12 11.13 -5.36
CA HIS A 10 -6.86 10.93 -6.08
C HIS A 10 -5.73 11.85 -5.57
N ASP A 11 -6.06 13.04 -5.05
CA ASP A 11 -5.07 13.96 -4.48
C ASP A 11 -4.39 13.40 -3.22
N HIS A 12 -5.02 12.38 -2.60
CA HIS A 12 -4.52 11.73 -1.40
C HIS A 12 -3.77 10.42 -1.70
N VAL A 13 -3.70 10.01 -2.97
CA VAL A 13 -3.15 8.72 -3.38
C VAL A 13 -1.99 8.92 -4.35
N SER A 14 -0.85 8.33 -4.01
CA SER A 14 0.32 8.26 -4.87
C SER A 14 0.40 6.86 -5.50
N TYR A 15 0.24 6.81 -6.82
CA TYR A 15 0.38 5.58 -7.59
C TYR A 15 1.87 5.39 -7.92
N CYS A 16 2.48 4.37 -7.32
CA CYS A 16 3.92 4.15 -7.41
C CYS A 16 4.26 2.72 -7.81
N LYS A 17 5.36 2.56 -8.56
CA LYS A 17 5.95 1.25 -8.78
C LYS A 17 6.52 0.70 -7.48
N GLU A 18 6.17 -0.55 -7.19
CA GLU A 18 6.57 -1.22 -5.95
C GLU A 18 8.10 -1.20 -5.72
N ASN A 19 8.87 -1.47 -6.76
CA ASN A 19 10.34 -1.54 -6.73
C ASN A 19 11.02 -0.20 -6.40
N GLU A 20 10.36 0.93 -6.61
CA GLU A 20 10.88 2.26 -6.29
C GLU A 20 10.47 2.70 -4.88
N VAL A 21 9.20 2.47 -4.52
CA VAL A 21 8.62 2.98 -3.28
C VAL A 21 8.99 2.12 -2.06
N LEU A 22 9.03 0.80 -2.19
CA LEU A 22 9.28 -0.08 -1.05
C LEU A 22 10.69 0.08 -0.45
N PRO A 23 11.79 0.12 -1.23
CA PRO A 23 13.12 0.34 -0.66
C PRO A 23 13.24 1.70 0.01
N ARG A 24 12.59 2.73 -0.55
CA ARG A 24 12.56 4.08 0.02
C ARG A 24 11.85 4.08 1.38
N LEU A 25 10.61 3.56 1.44
CA LEU A 25 9.83 3.49 2.68
C LEU A 25 10.48 2.58 3.72
N ALA A 26 11.04 1.43 3.31
CA ALA A 26 11.80 0.54 4.18
C ALA A 26 12.91 1.29 4.93
N ARG A 27 13.67 2.12 4.21
CA ARG A 27 14.75 2.94 4.78
C ARG A 27 14.23 4.09 5.64
N GLU A 28 13.23 4.83 5.17
CA GLU A 28 12.66 5.99 5.89
C GLU A 28 11.99 5.57 7.20
N LEU A 29 11.26 4.46 7.18
CA LEU A 29 10.50 3.93 8.32
C LEU A 29 11.31 2.95 9.17
N GLY A 30 12.47 2.48 8.66
CA GLY A 30 13.33 1.53 9.35
C GLY A 30 12.77 0.11 9.43
N ILE A 31 11.98 -0.29 8.43
CA ILE A 31 11.37 -1.64 8.30
C ILE A 31 12.19 -2.40 7.25
N ALA A 32 13.08 -3.27 7.70
CA ALA A 32 14.07 -3.92 6.81
C ALA A 32 13.42 -4.92 5.82
N ASP A 33 12.32 -5.52 6.20
CA ASP A 33 11.60 -6.61 5.54
C ASP A 33 10.28 -6.15 4.89
N LEU A 34 10.12 -4.86 4.62
CA LEU A 34 8.87 -4.29 4.09
C LEU A 34 8.41 -4.98 2.79
N ALA A 35 9.32 -5.26 1.87
CA ALA A 35 8.99 -5.94 0.61
C ALA A 35 8.49 -7.37 0.84
N GLN A 36 9.12 -8.11 1.75
CA GLN A 36 8.68 -9.44 2.12
C GLN A 36 7.30 -9.41 2.78
N GLN A 37 7.05 -8.44 3.66
CA GLN A 37 5.74 -8.26 4.31
C GLN A 37 4.63 -7.89 3.31
N VAL A 38 4.94 -7.09 2.29
CA VAL A 38 4.01 -6.78 1.21
C VAL A 38 3.67 -8.04 0.40
N GLU A 39 4.67 -8.85 0.05
CA GLU A 39 4.44 -10.10 -0.69
C GLU A 39 3.67 -11.14 0.13
N GLU A 40 4.00 -11.29 1.42
CA GLU A 40 3.28 -12.16 2.35
C GLU A 40 1.81 -11.73 2.47
N PHE A 41 1.55 -10.42 2.61
CA PHE A 41 0.19 -9.89 2.63
C PHE A 41 -0.53 -10.05 1.30
N ARG A 42 0.17 -9.93 0.16
CA ARG A 42 -0.39 -10.14 -1.18
C ARG A 42 -0.84 -11.59 -1.39
N THR A 43 -0.06 -12.56 -0.90
CA THR A 43 -0.39 -13.99 -0.99
C THR A 43 -1.48 -14.42 -0.01
N HIS A 44 -1.56 -13.78 1.15
CA HIS A 44 -2.55 -14.08 2.19
C HIS A 44 -3.24 -12.79 2.68
N PRO A 45 -4.08 -12.16 1.85
CA PRO A 45 -4.66 -10.88 2.20
C PRO A 45 -5.75 -11.01 3.27
N THR A 46 -5.86 -10.00 4.11
CA THR A 46 -6.91 -9.90 5.13
C THR A 46 -7.74 -8.65 4.92
N ALA A 47 -9.06 -8.74 5.14
CA ALA A 47 -9.98 -7.62 4.99
C ALA A 47 -9.63 -6.44 5.91
N GLU A 48 -9.17 -6.72 7.12
CA GLU A 48 -8.75 -5.71 8.08
C GLU A 48 -7.41 -5.06 7.73
N GLY A 49 -6.59 -5.68 6.87
CA GLY A 49 -5.21 -5.30 6.63
C GLY A 49 -4.27 -5.66 7.79
N VAL A 50 -2.98 -5.39 7.62
CA VAL A 50 -1.94 -5.64 8.63
C VAL A 50 -1.21 -4.36 8.99
N ASN A 51 -0.94 -4.15 10.28
CA ASN A 51 -0.15 -3.01 10.75
C ASN A 51 1.30 -3.44 10.97
N LEU A 52 2.24 -2.80 10.29
CA LEU A 52 3.66 -2.98 10.48
C LEU A 52 4.23 -1.83 11.31
N LYS A 53 5.09 -2.17 12.28
CA LYS A 53 5.76 -1.19 13.13
C LYS A 53 7.14 -0.88 12.59
N GLY A 54 7.36 0.40 12.29
CA GLY A 54 8.68 0.93 11.97
C GLY A 54 9.49 1.33 13.20
N LYS A 55 10.68 1.87 12.95
CA LYS A 55 11.51 2.50 13.98
C LYS A 55 10.90 3.85 14.36
N LYS A 56 11.11 4.28 15.62
CA LYS A 56 10.67 5.58 16.17
C LYS A 56 9.14 5.80 16.25
N ARG A 57 8.37 4.76 16.59
CA ARG A 57 6.90 4.83 16.80
C ARG A 57 6.07 5.05 15.52
N THR A 58 6.68 4.94 14.34
CA THR A 58 5.93 4.98 13.10
C THR A 58 5.20 3.65 12.87
N THR A 59 3.94 3.71 12.44
CA THR A 59 3.15 2.54 12.04
C THR A 59 2.68 2.77 10.63
N LEU A 60 2.80 1.75 9.78
CA LEU A 60 2.12 1.73 8.48
C LEU A 60 1.12 0.60 8.46
N LYS A 61 0.08 0.75 7.66
CA LYS A 61 -0.93 -0.28 7.42
C LYS A 61 -0.87 -0.72 5.96
N LEU A 62 -0.70 -2.01 5.75
CA LEU A 62 -0.95 -2.66 4.46
C LEU A 62 -2.42 -3.08 4.40
N PHE A 63 -3.08 -2.81 3.29
CA PHE A 63 -4.47 -3.20 3.09
C PHE A 63 -4.79 -3.25 1.58
N ILE A 64 -5.89 -3.92 1.23
CA ILE A 64 -6.45 -3.93 -0.13
C ILE A 64 -7.82 -3.23 -0.02
N PRO A 65 -8.00 -2.04 -0.63
CA PRO A 65 -9.23 -1.26 -0.47
C PRO A 65 -10.51 -2.06 -0.75
N ASN A 66 -10.52 -2.89 -1.78
CA ASN A 66 -11.70 -3.68 -2.17
C ASN A 66 -11.99 -4.86 -1.21
N LEU A 67 -11.05 -5.22 -0.32
CA LEU A 67 -11.30 -6.15 0.78
C LEU A 67 -11.70 -5.43 2.07
N THR A 68 -11.21 -4.21 2.27
CA THR A 68 -11.46 -3.41 3.48
C THR A 68 -12.80 -2.66 3.43
N PHE A 69 -13.23 -2.24 2.25
CA PHE A 69 -14.43 -1.42 2.07
C PHE A 69 -15.49 -2.14 1.22
N PRO A 70 -16.78 -1.88 1.49
CA PRO A 70 -17.87 -2.50 0.73
C PRO A 70 -18.02 -1.90 -0.68
N GLU A 71 -17.52 -0.70 -0.91
CA GLU A 71 -17.56 -0.03 -2.21
C GLU A 71 -16.22 -0.17 -2.93
N PRO A 72 -16.24 -0.38 -4.26
CA PRO A 72 -15.02 -0.48 -5.04
C PRO A 72 -14.25 0.86 -5.02
N VAL A 73 -12.92 0.74 -4.99
CA VAL A 73 -11.95 1.82 -5.14
C VAL A 73 -11.12 1.55 -6.38
N GLU A 74 -10.75 2.60 -7.12
CA GLU A 74 -9.85 2.48 -8.27
C GLU A 74 -8.51 1.89 -7.85
N MET A 75 -8.00 0.91 -8.61
CA MET A 75 -6.81 0.12 -8.24
C MET A 75 -6.92 -0.52 -6.84
N GLY A 76 -8.15 -0.72 -6.35
CA GLY A 76 -8.45 -1.20 -5.00
C GLY A 76 -8.24 -2.70 -4.82
N GLU A 77 -7.92 -3.42 -5.89
CA GLU A 77 -7.44 -4.81 -5.89
C GLU A 77 -5.94 -4.92 -5.57
N ASN A 78 -5.19 -3.83 -5.68
CA ASN A 78 -3.77 -3.79 -5.37
C ASN A 78 -3.51 -3.63 -3.87
N VAL A 79 -2.28 -3.90 -3.45
CA VAL A 79 -1.83 -3.62 -2.07
C VAL A 79 -1.58 -2.13 -1.93
N TRP A 80 -2.10 -1.54 -0.86
CA TRP A 80 -1.93 -0.13 -0.52
C TRP A 80 -1.19 0.02 0.80
N ILE A 81 -0.37 1.06 0.91
CA ILE A 81 0.29 1.48 2.14
C ILE A 81 -0.37 2.74 2.67
N TYR A 82 -0.80 2.71 3.93
CA TYR A 82 -1.35 3.86 4.63
C TYR A 82 -0.52 4.20 5.88
N MET A 83 -0.15 5.46 6.03
CA MET A 83 0.64 5.95 7.18
C MET A 83 -0.07 7.06 7.98
N GLY A 84 -1.38 7.22 7.79
CA GLY A 84 -2.17 8.32 8.35
C GLY A 84 -2.47 9.41 7.31
N GLU A 85 -3.48 10.24 7.59
CA GLU A 85 -4.01 11.25 6.66
C GLU A 85 -3.04 12.42 6.38
N LEU A 86 -1.95 12.54 7.14
CA LEU A 86 -0.89 13.53 6.92
C LEU A 86 0.10 13.12 5.82
N CYS A 87 0.03 11.89 5.35
CA CYS A 87 0.82 11.35 4.25
C CYS A 87 -0.11 10.84 3.17
N PRO A 88 0.29 10.88 1.88
CA PRO A 88 -0.48 10.20 0.85
C PRO A 88 -0.52 8.69 1.15
N ALA A 89 -1.60 8.04 0.76
CA ALA A 89 -1.63 6.59 0.63
C ALA A 89 -0.83 6.20 -0.62
N TYR A 90 -0.10 5.10 -0.56
CA TYR A 90 0.65 4.60 -1.70
C TYR A 90 -0.07 3.39 -2.29
N CYS A 91 -0.56 3.51 -3.52
CA CYS A 91 -1.05 2.37 -4.29
C CYS A 91 0.15 1.68 -4.92
N LEU A 92 0.43 0.44 -4.49
CA LEU A 92 1.52 -0.38 -5.04
C LEU A 92 0.99 -1.11 -6.26
N PHE A 93 1.16 -0.51 -7.43
CA PHE A 93 0.87 -1.23 -8.66
C PHE A 93 2.15 -1.92 -9.13
N THR A 94 2.03 -3.22 -9.40
CA THR A 94 2.94 -3.88 -10.31
C THR A 94 2.46 -3.50 -11.70
N PRO A 95 3.25 -2.82 -12.53
CA PRO A 95 2.89 -2.72 -13.93
C PRO A 95 2.73 -4.16 -14.41
N TRP A 96 1.51 -4.52 -14.84
CA TRP A 96 1.28 -5.64 -15.75
C TRP A 96 2.39 -5.53 -16.76
N GLU A 97 3.18 -6.61 -16.90
CA GLU A 97 4.41 -6.66 -17.69
C GLU A 97 4.32 -5.62 -18.81
N GLU A 98 5.29 -4.69 -18.87
CA GLU A 98 5.64 -4.08 -20.15
C GLU A 98 5.69 -5.25 -21.10
N THR A 99 4.61 -5.43 -21.86
CA THR A 99 4.49 -6.49 -22.84
C THR A 99 5.51 -6.00 -23.82
N LYS A 100 6.72 -6.51 -23.70
CA LYS A 100 7.78 -6.24 -24.65
C LYS A 100 7.18 -6.72 -25.96
N GLU A 101 6.67 -5.77 -26.74
CA GLU A 101 6.53 -5.93 -28.17
C GLU A 101 7.86 -6.51 -28.63
N ASN A 102 7.81 -7.78 -29.01
CA ASN A 102 8.93 -8.51 -29.55
C ASN A 102 8.44 -9.21 -30.81
#